data_AF-A0ABD3Y020-F1
#
_entry.id   AF-A0ABD3Y020-F1
#
_cell.length_a   1.000
_cell.length_b   1.000
_cell.length_c   1.000
_cell.angle_alpha   90.00
_cell.angle_beta   90.00
_cell.angle_gamma   90.00
#
_symmetry.space_group_name_H-M   'P 1'
#
loop_
_entity.id
_entity.type
_entity.pdbx_description
1 polymer ?
#
loop_
_entity_poly.entity_id
_entity_poly.type
_entity_poly.pdbx_seq_one_letter_code
_entity_poly.pdbx_strand_id
1 'polypeptide(L)'
;MPPTGVNAKVKDPEYCNWLKVGLALYYLKDGLGSFIQDEVDAMHQSLLQKLYNASTVPAQLCSICNAKDVKQNRNTYIWKFNSRCPISLCDTWLTELLALCTNPTSSKLYCENCDVTAWPKSPWECAKFYMPRGQTVHNTGPAQSDSQALLTLMANCKHFHSKLSPGGIQLTHTVSVIRNTVMHSVNMTVSDNDRTSIITDIIKLLEDPCHLKSLDERKKAVAEINKINTDSLEVFFNTDIELEMMALRACAEGCRQELGVQRVETEKTVESLKEEIQDLQKKIKDKVGDIDTKCQKMGAKVNKLTSGLKNVKGQVRTQSAMVKKTDKLLKRKALPGLCQQKKKVRKLEKEVKLIQERDSQASAATASQVSLLNVESEAGLTLHKYFPIQQVSSASQDGNIHLSQKYFKN
;
A
#
# COMPACT_ATOMS: atom_id res chain seq x y z
N MET A 1 20.62 45.50 17.74
CA MET A 1 21.34 44.35 17.15
C MET A 1 21.81 43.46 18.28
N PRO A 2 21.55 42.15 18.27
CA PRO A 2 22.11 41.27 19.29
C PRO A 2 23.64 41.26 19.13
N PRO A 3 24.40 41.16 20.23
CA PRO A 3 25.83 41.34 20.18
C PRO A 3 26.48 40.19 19.41
N THR A 4 27.12 40.53 18.30
CA THR A 4 27.83 39.59 17.42
C THR A 4 29.25 39.38 17.93
N GLY A 5 29.47 38.29 18.67
CA GLY A 5 30.78 37.80 19.09
C GLY A 5 30.66 36.84 20.29
N VAL A 6 31.43 35.75 20.29
CA VAL A 6 31.50 34.75 21.39
C VAL A 6 31.71 35.45 22.75
N ASN A 7 32.63 36.42 22.80
CA ASN A 7 32.93 37.22 24.00
C ASN A 7 31.78 38.05 24.56
N ALA A 8 30.73 38.32 23.78
CA ALA A 8 29.57 39.05 24.28
C ALA A 8 28.49 38.11 24.84
N LYS A 9 28.42 36.86 24.38
CA LYS A 9 27.51 35.84 24.94
C LYS A 9 28.00 35.28 26.26
N VAL A 10 29.30 35.07 26.42
CA VAL A 10 29.88 34.61 27.71
C VAL A 10 29.74 35.68 28.82
N LYS A 11 29.38 36.92 28.49
CA LYS A 11 29.03 37.95 29.47
C LYS A 11 27.55 37.97 29.84
N ASP A 12 26.71 37.22 29.13
CA ASP A 12 25.30 37.05 29.48
C ASP A 12 25.18 36.04 30.64
N PRO A 13 24.68 36.47 31.82
CA PRO A 13 24.52 35.58 32.97
C PRO A 13 23.66 34.35 32.65
N GLU A 14 22.60 34.49 31.84
CA GLU A 14 21.71 33.36 31.54
C GLU A 14 22.34 32.35 30.59
N TYR A 15 23.18 32.81 29.67
CA TYR A 15 23.99 31.93 28.81
C TYR A 15 25.06 31.19 29.62
N CYS A 16 25.73 31.88 30.54
CA CYS A 16 26.65 31.24 31.49
C CYS A 16 25.97 30.18 32.34
N ASN A 17 24.76 30.45 32.82
CA ASN A 17 23.97 29.46 33.57
C ASN A 17 23.66 28.23 32.72
N TRP A 18 23.30 28.42 31.45
CA TRP A 18 23.08 27.33 30.50
C TRP A 18 24.35 26.48 30.32
N LEU A 19 25.52 27.11 30.15
CA LEU A 19 26.81 26.42 30.07
C LEU A 19 27.11 25.60 31.34
N LYS A 20 26.87 26.18 32.52
CA LYS A 20 27.05 25.50 33.82
C LYS A 20 26.17 24.25 33.93
N VAL A 21 24.91 24.33 33.49
CA VAL A 21 24.01 23.17 33.46
C VAL A 21 24.51 22.11 32.46
N GLY A 22 24.94 22.51 31.26
CA GLY A 22 25.52 21.60 30.27
C GLY A 22 26.74 20.85 30.81
N LEU A 23 27.66 21.55 31.49
CA LEU A 23 28.80 20.94 32.16
C LEU A 23 28.36 20.03 33.31
N ALA A 24 27.38 20.41 34.11
CA ALA A 24 26.88 19.56 35.19
C ALA A 24 26.30 18.25 34.66
N LEU A 25 25.61 18.28 33.51
CA LEU A 25 25.11 17.09 32.83
C LEU A 25 26.24 16.22 32.24
N TYR A 26 27.35 16.83 31.84
CA TYR A 26 28.56 16.11 31.43
C TYR A 26 29.19 15.37 32.62
N TYR A 27 29.40 16.04 33.74
CA TYR A 27 29.93 15.41 34.95
C TYR A 27 28.98 14.37 35.55
N LEU A 28 27.67 14.56 35.42
CA LEU A 28 26.67 13.55 35.76
C LEU A 28 26.89 12.24 35.00
N LYS A 29 27.12 12.31 33.68
CA LYS A 29 27.42 11.13 32.86
C LYS A 29 28.66 10.41 33.41
N ASP A 30 29.74 11.14 33.65
CA ASP A 30 30.99 10.55 34.13
C ASP A 30 30.82 9.94 35.53
N GLY A 31 30.10 10.63 36.43
CA GLY A 31 29.84 10.17 37.79
C GLY A 31 28.91 8.95 37.87
N LEU A 32 28.05 8.74 36.88
CA LEU A 32 27.18 7.55 36.78
C LEU A 32 27.83 6.39 36.02
N GLY A 33 28.93 6.63 35.30
CA GLY A 33 29.46 5.70 34.30
C GLY A 33 29.80 4.32 34.87
N SER A 34 30.62 4.26 35.91
CA SER A 34 31.03 3.00 36.55
C SER A 34 29.84 2.25 37.15
N PHE A 35 28.97 2.96 37.89
CA PHE A 35 27.74 2.38 38.45
C PHE A 35 26.87 1.72 37.38
N ILE A 36 26.61 2.42 36.28
CA ILE A 36 25.76 1.90 35.21
C ILE A 36 26.42 0.70 34.54
N GLN A 37 27.73 0.74 34.32
CA GLN A 37 28.46 -0.40 33.76
C GLN A 37 28.29 -1.64 34.65
N ASP A 38 28.59 -1.50 35.95
CA ASP A 38 28.52 -2.61 36.92
C ASP A 38 27.10 -3.19 37.00
N GLU A 39 26.07 -2.34 37.03
CA GLU A 39 24.69 -2.78 37.12
C GLU A 39 24.16 -3.36 35.80
N VAL A 40 24.61 -2.88 34.65
CA VAL A 40 24.30 -3.52 33.35
C VAL A 40 24.94 -4.89 33.26
N ASP A 41 26.19 -5.04 33.71
CA ASP A 41 26.89 -6.33 33.74
C ASP A 41 26.20 -7.30 34.70
N ALA A 42 25.81 -6.84 35.89
CA ALA A 42 25.06 -7.65 36.85
C ALA A 42 23.67 -8.07 36.32
N MET A 43 22.95 -7.15 35.67
CA MET A 43 21.68 -7.45 35.00
C MET A 43 21.87 -8.51 33.92
N HIS A 44 22.89 -8.36 33.08
CA HIS A 44 23.19 -9.30 32.02
C HIS A 44 23.53 -10.69 32.57
N GLN A 45 24.37 -10.77 33.59
CA GLN A 45 24.69 -12.04 34.25
C GLN A 45 23.44 -12.72 34.83
N SER A 46 22.53 -11.96 35.44
CA SER A 46 21.23 -12.48 35.91
C SER A 46 20.38 -13.05 34.78
N LEU A 47 20.32 -12.34 33.63
CA LEU A 47 19.64 -12.83 32.43
C LEU A 47 20.28 -14.12 31.89
N LEU A 48 21.62 -14.17 31.80
CA LEU A 48 22.34 -15.37 31.38
C LEU A 48 22.01 -16.53 32.32
N GLN A 49 22.14 -16.35 33.63
CA GLN A 49 21.81 -17.41 34.60
C GLN A 49 20.38 -17.91 34.44
N LYS A 50 19.41 -17.01 34.31
CA LYS A 50 18.00 -17.38 34.13
C LYS A 50 17.77 -18.17 32.84
N LEU A 51 18.41 -17.77 31.75
CA LEU A 51 18.24 -18.37 30.43
C LEU A 51 19.02 -19.69 30.26
N TYR A 52 20.23 -19.80 30.81
CA TYR A 52 21.06 -21.01 30.71
C TYR A 52 20.68 -22.08 31.74
N ASN A 53 20.24 -21.71 32.95
CA ASN A 53 19.76 -22.68 33.94
C ASN A 53 18.44 -23.35 33.52
N ALA A 54 17.70 -22.77 32.58
CA ALA A 54 16.49 -23.36 31.99
C ALA A 54 16.76 -24.55 31.05
N SER A 55 18.04 -24.92 30.83
CA SER A 55 18.52 -26.02 29.97
C SER A 55 18.19 -25.86 28.48
N THR A 56 19.22 -26.01 27.62
CA THR A 56 19.19 -25.97 26.14
C THR A 56 19.08 -24.61 25.45
N VAL A 57 19.87 -23.63 25.90
CA VAL A 57 20.08 -22.39 25.14
C VAL A 57 21.45 -22.43 24.44
N PRO A 58 21.53 -22.47 23.10
CA PRO A 58 22.78 -22.29 22.39
C PRO A 58 23.46 -20.98 22.78
N ALA A 59 24.79 -20.99 22.89
CA ALA A 59 25.63 -19.81 23.15
C ALA A 59 25.50 -18.69 22.09
N GLN A 60 24.75 -18.95 21.01
CA GLN A 60 24.46 -18.00 19.94
C GLN A 60 22.96 -17.92 19.70
N LEU A 61 22.46 -16.68 19.66
CA LEU A 61 21.14 -16.39 19.13
C LEU A 61 21.10 -16.65 17.63
N CYS A 62 19.88 -16.71 17.09
CA CYS A 62 19.64 -16.92 15.67
C CYS A 62 20.39 -15.86 14.83
N SER A 63 21.27 -16.29 13.93
CA SER A 63 22.01 -15.42 13.01
C SER A 63 21.12 -14.77 11.94
N ILE A 64 19.86 -15.19 11.85
CA ILE A 64 18.89 -14.71 10.87
C ILE A 64 18.03 -13.58 11.46
N CYS A 65 17.85 -13.54 12.79
CA CYS A 65 16.91 -12.59 13.40
C CYS A 65 17.60 -11.24 13.60
N ASN A 66 16.93 -10.18 13.17
CA ASN A 66 17.39 -8.80 13.30
C ASN A 66 16.47 -8.03 14.26
N ALA A 67 16.98 -6.98 14.90
CA ALA A 67 16.16 -6.05 15.67
C ALA A 67 14.96 -5.47 14.91
N LYS A 68 15.10 -5.26 13.59
CA LYS A 68 14.02 -4.79 12.70
C LYS A 68 12.89 -5.80 12.54
N ASP A 69 13.14 -7.08 12.86
CA ASP A 69 12.12 -8.13 12.81
C ASP A 69 11.25 -8.17 14.07
N VAL A 70 11.64 -7.46 15.13
CA VAL A 70 10.84 -7.34 16.34
C VAL A 70 9.77 -6.27 16.12
N LYS A 71 8.51 -6.68 16.14
CA LYS A 71 7.38 -5.76 15.98
C LYS A 71 6.44 -5.87 17.16
N GLN A 72 5.99 -4.72 17.65
CA GLN A 72 4.87 -4.65 18.57
C GLN A 72 3.57 -4.78 17.79
N ASN A 73 2.73 -5.73 18.17
CA ASN A 73 1.36 -5.79 17.67
C ASN A 73 0.56 -4.62 18.25
N ARG A 74 0.04 -3.73 17.41
CA ARG A 74 -0.68 -2.52 17.84
C ARG A 74 -1.99 -2.80 18.58
N ASN A 75 -2.59 -3.97 18.39
CA ASN A 75 -3.86 -4.33 19.01
C ASN A 75 -3.66 -5.05 20.35
N THR A 76 -2.61 -5.86 20.47
CA THR A 76 -2.35 -6.66 21.68
C THR A 76 -1.22 -6.11 22.54
N TYR A 77 -0.46 -5.13 22.04
CA TYR A 77 0.75 -4.56 22.65
C TYR A 77 1.86 -5.59 22.92
N ILE A 78 1.75 -6.78 22.34
CA ILE A 78 2.74 -7.86 22.48
C ILE A 78 3.86 -7.65 21.47
N TRP A 79 5.09 -7.70 21.96
CA TRP A 79 6.31 -7.69 21.15
C TRP A 79 6.69 -9.12 20.78
N LYS A 80 6.94 -9.37 19.49
CA LYS A 80 7.44 -10.67 18.99
C LYS A 80 8.37 -10.48 17.81
N PHE A 81 9.26 -11.43 17.60
CA PHE A 81 9.95 -11.57 16.33
C PHE A 81 8.95 -11.97 15.23
N ASN A 82 9.17 -11.51 14.00
CA ASN A 82 8.39 -11.99 12.86
C ASN A 82 8.58 -13.52 12.70
N SER A 83 7.55 -14.17 12.16
CA SER A 83 7.37 -15.62 11.91
C SER A 83 8.53 -16.39 11.23
N ARG A 84 9.62 -15.72 10.85
CA ARG A 84 10.80 -16.31 10.22
C ARG A 84 11.90 -16.72 11.21
N CYS A 85 11.79 -16.35 12.48
CA CYS A 85 12.77 -16.77 13.49
C CYS A 85 12.54 -18.26 13.83
N PRO A 86 13.42 -19.20 13.44
CA PRO A 86 13.19 -20.64 13.63
C PRO A 86 13.52 -21.10 15.05
N ILE A 87 13.99 -20.20 15.92
CA ILE A 87 14.51 -20.51 17.25
C ILE A 87 13.66 -19.77 18.31
N SER A 88 13.06 -20.53 19.22
CA SER A 88 12.30 -20.01 20.39
C SER A 88 13.15 -19.16 21.34
N LEU A 89 14.47 -19.23 21.22
CA LEU A 89 15.41 -18.53 22.07
C LEU A 89 15.36 -17.00 21.92
N CYS A 90 15.21 -16.48 20.70
CA CYS A 90 15.11 -15.04 20.47
C CYS A 90 13.88 -14.45 21.17
N ASP A 91 12.73 -15.15 21.10
CA ASP A 91 11.53 -14.77 21.82
C ASP A 91 11.71 -14.89 23.34
N THR A 92 12.49 -15.86 23.81
CA THR A 92 12.78 -16.03 25.25
C THR A 92 13.61 -14.85 25.77
N TRP A 93 14.70 -14.48 25.07
CA TRP A 93 15.48 -13.29 25.40
C TRP A 93 14.63 -12.01 25.40
N LEU A 94 13.82 -11.81 24.35
CA LEU A 94 12.93 -10.67 24.25
C LEU A 94 11.92 -10.65 25.42
N THR A 95 11.37 -11.80 25.79
CA THR A 95 10.44 -11.93 26.93
C THR A 95 11.10 -11.52 28.24
N GLU A 96 12.34 -11.97 28.47
CA GLU A 96 13.07 -11.64 29.70
C GLU A 96 13.48 -10.16 29.76
N LEU A 97 13.91 -9.57 28.63
CA LEU A 97 14.18 -8.13 28.55
C LEU A 97 12.91 -7.31 28.79
N LEU A 98 11.76 -7.72 28.24
CA LEU A 98 10.47 -7.07 28.47
C LEU A 98 10.01 -7.18 29.92
N ALA A 99 10.29 -8.29 30.60
CA ALA A 99 9.97 -8.47 32.01
C ALA A 99 10.67 -7.42 32.88
N LEU A 100 11.89 -7.02 32.50
CA LEU A 100 12.66 -5.96 33.14
C LEU A 100 12.24 -4.54 32.73
N CYS A 101 11.35 -4.34 31.74
CA CYS A 101 10.82 -3.02 31.43
C CYS A 101 9.85 -2.53 32.50
N THR A 102 9.95 -1.26 32.89
CA THR A 102 8.98 -0.60 33.77
C THR A 102 7.62 -0.46 33.10
N ASN A 103 7.60 -0.19 31.79
CA ASN A 103 6.40 -0.13 30.97
C ASN A 103 6.58 -0.92 29.66
N PRO A 104 6.33 -2.25 29.66
CA PRO A 104 6.54 -3.10 28.49
C PRO A 104 5.55 -2.86 27.35
N THR A 105 4.40 -2.23 27.62
CA THR A 105 3.41 -1.87 26.59
C THR A 105 3.73 -0.54 25.91
N SER A 106 4.69 0.22 26.44
CA SER A 106 5.14 1.48 25.87
C SER A 106 5.72 1.30 24.46
N SER A 107 5.34 2.19 23.54
CA SER A 107 5.93 2.32 22.20
C SER A 107 7.36 2.87 22.21
N LYS A 108 7.90 3.19 23.39
CA LYS A 108 9.25 3.76 23.59
C LYS A 108 10.34 2.71 23.86
N LEU A 109 10.09 1.43 23.58
CA LEU A 109 11.16 0.43 23.56
C LEU A 109 11.79 0.42 22.17
N TYR A 110 13.13 0.42 22.13
CA TYR A 110 13.87 0.64 20.90
C TYR A 110 14.75 -0.56 20.59
N CYS A 111 14.11 -1.69 20.26
CA CYS A 111 14.79 -2.91 19.83
C CYS A 111 15.81 -2.62 18.70
N GLU A 112 15.47 -1.70 17.81
CA GLU A 112 16.29 -1.25 16.67
C GLU A 112 17.67 -0.70 17.05
N ASN A 113 17.86 -0.28 18.30
CA ASN A 113 19.17 0.12 18.82
C ASN A 113 20.12 -1.06 19.02
N CYS A 114 19.59 -2.28 19.10
CA CYS A 114 20.31 -3.45 19.55
C CYS A 114 20.79 -4.31 18.37
N ASP A 115 21.96 -4.91 18.51
CA ASP A 115 22.28 -6.15 17.82
C ASP A 115 21.75 -7.33 18.62
N VAL A 116 20.58 -7.83 18.21
CA VAL A 116 19.93 -8.98 18.86
C VAL A 116 20.81 -10.22 18.85
N THR A 117 21.75 -10.37 17.90
CA THR A 117 22.65 -11.53 17.86
C THR A 117 23.73 -11.48 18.93
N ALA A 118 23.99 -10.27 19.46
CA ALA A 118 25.01 -9.99 20.46
C ALA A 118 24.47 -9.99 21.90
N TRP A 119 23.16 -10.06 22.14
CA TRP A 119 22.58 -10.13 23.48
C TRP A 119 23.23 -11.17 24.42
N PRO A 120 23.63 -12.39 24.00
CA PRO A 120 24.23 -13.36 24.92
C PRO A 120 25.67 -13.02 25.29
N LYS A 121 26.31 -12.09 24.56
CA LYS A 121 27.75 -11.80 24.64
C LYS A 121 28.05 -10.37 25.07
N SER A 122 27.11 -9.44 24.86
CA SER A 122 27.29 -8.02 25.09
C SER A 122 26.21 -7.49 26.03
N PRO A 123 26.55 -7.24 27.30
CA PRO A 123 25.65 -6.60 28.28
C PRO A 123 25.06 -5.30 27.75
N TRP A 124 25.87 -4.51 27.04
CA TRP A 124 25.46 -3.21 26.54
C TRP A 124 24.41 -3.28 25.42
N GLU A 125 24.41 -4.34 24.61
CA GLU A 125 23.36 -4.54 23.61
C GLU A 125 21.99 -4.84 24.25
N CYS A 126 21.98 -5.42 25.46
CA CYS A 126 20.76 -5.52 26.26
C CYS A 126 20.37 -4.16 26.87
N ALA A 127 21.35 -3.35 27.30
CA ALA A 127 21.08 -2.02 27.86
C ALA A 127 20.48 -1.05 26.83
N LYS A 128 20.95 -1.07 25.58
CA LYS A 128 20.44 -0.25 24.47
C LYS A 128 18.93 -0.41 24.23
N PHE A 129 18.35 -1.54 24.63
CA PHE A 129 16.92 -1.82 24.54
C PHE A 129 16.07 -0.79 25.30
N TYR A 130 16.61 -0.27 26.41
CA TYR A 130 15.93 0.68 27.29
C TYR A 130 16.30 2.15 27.01
N MET A 131 17.27 2.39 26.12
CA MET A 131 17.78 3.71 25.74
C MET A 131 16.97 4.32 24.58
N PRO A 132 16.93 5.66 24.42
CA PRO A 132 16.27 6.31 23.30
C PRO A 132 16.91 5.91 21.96
N ARG A 133 16.22 6.16 20.85
CA ARG A 133 16.75 5.92 19.50
C ARG A 133 18.09 6.60 19.28
N GLY A 134 18.86 6.07 18.32
CA GLY A 134 20.12 6.67 17.89
C GLY A 134 21.35 6.05 18.55
N GLN A 135 21.19 4.94 19.27
CA GLN A 135 22.34 4.20 19.77
C GLN A 135 23.00 3.44 18.62
N THR A 136 24.26 3.77 18.36
CA THR A 136 25.02 3.18 17.25
C THR A 136 25.69 1.88 17.66
N VAL A 137 26.18 1.10 16.68
CA VAL A 137 27.02 -0.08 16.92
C VAL A 137 28.31 0.27 17.68
N HIS A 138 28.79 1.51 17.58
CA HIS A 138 29.99 1.97 18.27
C HIS A 138 29.75 2.37 19.72
N ASN A 139 28.49 2.48 20.15
CA ASN A 139 28.17 2.67 21.56
C ASN A 139 28.25 1.31 22.26
N THR A 140 29.32 1.04 22.99
CA THR A 140 29.58 -0.23 23.68
C THR A 140 29.65 -0.08 25.20
N GLY A 141 29.39 1.12 25.73
CA GLY A 141 29.46 1.37 27.16
C GLY A 141 29.04 2.79 27.54
N PRO A 142 28.99 3.11 28.84
CA PRO A 142 28.47 4.38 29.33
C PRO A 142 29.30 5.58 28.90
N ALA A 143 30.61 5.39 28.69
CA ALA A 143 31.50 6.44 28.19
C ALA A 143 31.11 6.96 26.79
N GLN A 144 30.49 6.12 25.97
CA GLN A 144 30.04 6.46 24.61
C GLN A 144 28.56 6.78 24.53
N SER A 145 27.82 6.57 25.62
CA SER A 145 26.46 7.09 25.79
C SER A 145 26.50 8.53 26.24
N ASP A 146 25.47 9.29 25.91
CA ASP A 146 25.25 10.59 26.52
C ASP A 146 24.43 10.47 27.81
N SER A 147 24.33 11.56 28.56
CA SER A 147 23.57 11.56 29.82
C SER A 147 22.09 11.19 29.61
N GLN A 148 21.48 11.56 28.49
CA GLN A 148 20.08 11.23 28.20
C GLN A 148 19.87 9.73 28.01
N ALA A 149 20.76 9.05 27.29
CA ALA A 149 20.66 7.61 27.11
C ALA A 149 20.81 6.87 28.45
N LEU A 150 21.75 7.30 29.28
CA LEU A 150 21.99 6.74 30.62
C LEU A 150 20.79 6.95 31.56
N LEU A 151 20.25 8.17 31.62
CA LEU A 151 19.09 8.49 32.45
C LEU A 151 17.85 7.70 32.01
N THR A 152 17.65 7.58 30.68
CA THR A 152 16.52 6.84 30.12
C THR A 152 16.63 5.34 30.39
N LEU A 153 17.84 4.76 30.29
CA LEU A 153 18.12 3.37 30.68
C LEU A 153 17.69 3.11 32.13
N MET A 154 18.17 3.93 33.07
CA MET A 154 17.84 3.76 34.49
C MET A 154 16.34 3.93 34.77
N ALA A 155 15.69 4.89 34.09
CA ALA A 155 14.26 5.13 34.25
C ALA A 155 13.39 3.98 33.72
N ASN A 156 13.80 3.35 32.61
CA ASN A 156 13.00 2.35 31.90
C ASN A 156 13.27 0.89 32.31
N CYS A 157 14.34 0.63 33.06
CA CYS A 157 14.73 -0.72 33.47
C CYS A 157 14.51 -0.94 34.97
N LYS A 158 13.64 -1.91 35.31
CA LYS A 158 13.31 -2.32 36.69
C LYS A 158 14.52 -2.78 37.48
N HIS A 159 15.58 -3.25 36.81
CA HIS A 159 16.83 -3.59 37.49
C HIS A 159 17.34 -2.41 38.31
N PHE A 160 17.38 -1.21 37.72
CA PHE A 160 17.82 0.01 38.42
C PHE A 160 16.84 0.49 39.50
N HIS A 161 15.55 0.16 39.40
CA HIS A 161 14.55 0.51 40.42
C HIS A 161 14.81 -0.21 41.75
N SER A 162 15.51 -1.35 41.71
CA SER A 162 15.97 -2.03 42.92
C SER A 162 17.28 -1.46 43.50
N LYS A 163 17.97 -0.60 42.73
CA LYS A 163 19.31 -0.09 43.06
C LYS A 163 19.30 1.36 43.52
N LEU A 164 18.30 2.13 43.10
CA LEU A 164 18.12 3.52 43.47
C LEU A 164 16.94 3.65 44.45
N SER A 165 16.96 4.69 45.28
CA SER A 165 15.79 5.03 46.08
C SER A 165 14.61 5.45 45.19
N PRO A 166 13.35 5.43 45.70
CA PRO A 166 12.21 5.98 44.97
C PRO A 166 12.43 7.44 44.53
N GLY A 167 13.14 8.22 45.34
CA GLY A 167 13.55 9.59 45.00
C GLY A 167 14.58 9.62 43.87
N GLY A 168 15.57 8.73 43.89
CA GLY A 168 16.57 8.57 42.83
C GLY A 168 15.92 8.24 41.49
N ILE A 169 14.97 7.30 41.45
CA ILE A 169 14.22 6.98 40.23
C ILE A 169 13.45 8.20 39.71
N GLN A 170 12.76 8.94 40.59
CA GLN A 170 12.08 10.17 40.19
C GLN A 170 13.07 11.20 39.61
N LEU A 171 14.26 11.32 40.21
CA LEU A 171 15.31 12.22 39.73
C LEU A 171 15.86 11.80 38.36
N THR A 172 15.97 10.51 38.04
CA THR A 172 16.38 10.08 36.69
C THR A 172 15.43 10.63 35.61
N HIS A 173 14.12 10.61 35.87
CA HIS A 173 13.12 11.17 34.96
C HIS A 173 13.19 12.70 34.92
N THR A 174 13.24 13.35 36.08
CA THR A 174 13.30 14.82 36.20
C THR A 174 14.52 15.38 35.48
N VAL A 175 15.71 14.84 35.74
CA VAL A 175 16.96 15.29 35.10
C VAL A 175 16.95 15.00 33.60
N SER A 176 16.34 13.90 33.16
CA SER A 176 16.16 13.61 31.72
C SER A 176 15.29 14.66 31.01
N VAL A 177 14.17 15.06 31.64
CA VAL A 177 13.31 16.12 31.10
C VAL A 177 14.05 17.45 31.07
N ILE A 178 14.75 17.80 32.14
CA ILE A 178 15.57 19.01 32.23
C ILE A 178 16.61 19.05 31.11
N ARG A 179 17.38 17.97 30.92
CA ARG A 179 18.38 17.87 29.86
C ARG A 179 17.76 18.20 28.52
N ASN A 180 16.62 17.60 28.17
CA ASN A 180 15.96 17.89 26.89
C ASN A 180 15.53 19.37 26.82
N THR A 181 14.86 19.90 27.83
CA THR A 181 14.42 21.30 27.83
C THR A 181 15.59 22.29 27.69
N VAL A 182 16.68 22.07 28.43
CA VAL A 182 17.85 22.96 28.44
C VAL A 182 18.65 22.84 27.15
N MET A 183 18.95 21.62 26.70
CA MET A 183 19.76 21.39 25.49
C MET A 183 19.03 21.79 24.20
N HIS A 184 17.68 21.89 24.24
CA HIS A 184 16.85 22.40 23.14
C HIS A 184 16.42 23.86 23.30
N SER A 185 16.95 24.60 24.27
CA SER A 185 16.66 26.03 24.41
C SER A 185 17.22 26.79 23.22
N VAL A 186 16.33 27.37 22.40
CA VAL A 186 16.70 28.15 21.19
C VAL A 186 17.61 29.32 21.53
N ASN A 187 17.38 29.93 22.69
CA ASN A 187 18.15 31.08 23.16
C ASN A 187 19.39 30.66 23.96
N MET A 188 19.52 29.37 24.32
CA MET A 188 20.60 28.85 25.18
C MET A 188 20.70 29.62 26.50
N THR A 189 19.56 29.98 27.10
CA THR A 189 19.50 30.71 28.36
C THR A 189 18.85 29.87 29.46
N VAL A 190 19.34 30.03 30.69
CA VAL A 190 18.78 29.45 31.90
C VAL A 190 18.80 30.49 33.02
N SER A 191 17.67 30.67 33.71
CA SER A 191 17.61 31.59 34.85
C SER A 191 18.46 31.09 36.02
N ASP A 192 18.89 31.97 36.93
CA ASP A 192 19.73 31.56 38.07
C ASP A 192 18.99 30.61 39.04
N ASN A 193 17.69 30.84 39.23
CA ASN A 193 16.83 29.96 40.02
C ASN A 193 16.71 28.57 39.39
N ASP A 194 16.48 28.51 38.07
CA ASP A 194 16.38 27.23 37.37
C ASP A 194 17.73 26.50 37.39
N ARG A 195 18.84 27.19 37.12
CA ARG A 195 20.19 26.62 37.22
C ARG A 195 20.40 25.98 38.59
N THR A 196 20.12 26.72 39.66
CA THR A 196 20.33 26.25 41.03
C THR A 196 19.48 25.01 41.33
N SER A 197 18.21 25.03 40.93
CA SER A 197 17.29 23.91 41.08
C SER A 197 17.78 22.66 40.32
N ILE A 198 18.16 22.86 39.05
CA ILE A 198 18.66 21.80 38.16
C ILE A 198 19.93 21.17 38.72
N ILE A 199 20.93 21.98 39.08
CA ILE A 199 22.20 21.48 39.63
C ILE A 199 21.95 20.73 40.94
N THR A 200 21.05 21.23 41.78
CA THR A 200 20.66 20.56 43.02
C THR A 200 20.07 19.17 42.74
N ASP A 201 19.19 19.03 41.75
CA ASP A 201 18.60 17.75 41.40
C ASP A 201 19.62 16.77 40.79
N ILE A 202 20.58 17.27 40.00
CA ILE A 202 21.71 16.49 39.48
C ILE A 202 22.57 15.94 40.64
N ILE A 203 22.92 16.80 41.60
CA ILE A 203 23.71 16.39 42.78
C ILE A 203 22.93 15.36 43.60
N LYS A 204 21.65 15.60 43.90
CA LYS A 204 20.81 14.65 44.64
C LYS A 204 20.75 13.29 43.96
N LEU A 205 20.71 13.25 42.62
CA LEU A 205 20.71 12.00 41.87
C LEU A 205 22.04 11.25 42.06
N LEU A 206 23.17 11.94 41.93
CA LEU A 206 24.48 11.34 42.19
C LEU A 206 24.56 10.83 43.64
N GLU A 207 24.09 11.63 44.60
CA GLU A 207 24.17 11.32 46.03
C GLU A 207 23.12 10.32 46.55
N ASP A 208 22.31 9.73 45.66
CA ASP A 208 21.27 8.78 46.06
C ASP A 208 21.84 7.71 47.01
N PRO A 209 21.18 7.47 48.16
CA PRO A 209 21.75 6.67 49.23
C PRO A 209 21.86 5.18 48.93
N CYS A 210 21.17 4.67 47.90
CA CYS A 210 21.17 3.26 47.53
C CYS A 210 22.26 3.02 46.47
N HIS A 211 23.24 2.16 46.79
CA HIS A 211 24.31 1.62 45.91
C HIS A 211 25.23 2.61 45.15
N LEU A 212 24.87 3.88 44.97
CA LEU A 212 25.76 4.90 44.41
C LEU A 212 26.85 5.32 45.40
N LYS A 213 26.70 4.98 46.69
CA LYS A 213 27.42 5.66 47.77
C LYS A 213 28.94 5.46 47.87
N SER A 214 29.57 4.60 47.05
CA SER A 214 31.04 4.47 47.03
C SER A 214 31.66 4.24 45.65
N LEU A 215 31.52 5.23 44.75
CA LEU A 215 32.36 5.37 43.56
C LEU A 215 33.10 6.69 43.63
N ASP A 216 34.43 6.67 43.48
CA ASP A 216 35.27 7.86 43.58
C ASP A 216 35.02 8.82 42.40
N GLU A 217 34.63 8.28 41.24
CA GLU A 217 34.21 9.07 40.07
C GLU A 217 33.03 9.97 40.40
N ARG A 218 32.09 9.48 41.20
CA ARG A 218 30.92 10.25 41.61
C ARG A 218 31.30 11.39 42.55
N LYS A 219 32.13 11.12 43.56
CA LYS A 219 32.61 12.17 44.48
C LYS A 219 33.34 13.27 43.70
N LYS A 220 34.15 12.86 42.72
CA LYS A 220 34.82 13.77 41.80
C LYS A 220 33.81 14.58 40.98
N ALA A 221 32.80 13.93 40.39
CA ALA A 221 31.74 14.61 39.64
C ALA A 221 31.00 15.64 40.50
N VAL A 222 30.58 15.29 41.72
CA VAL A 222 29.92 16.22 42.65
C VAL A 222 30.84 17.39 43.01
N ALA A 223 32.13 17.13 43.24
CA ALA A 223 33.10 18.20 43.51
C ALA A 223 33.24 19.16 42.33
N GLU A 224 33.38 18.66 41.10
CA GLU A 224 33.48 19.49 39.89
C GLU A 224 32.18 20.28 39.64
N ILE A 225 31.01 19.65 39.84
CA ILE A 225 29.71 20.33 39.71
C ILE A 225 29.58 21.46 40.72
N ASN A 226 29.93 21.21 41.98
CA ASN A 226 29.89 22.25 43.02
C ASN A 226 30.82 23.40 42.71
N LYS A 227 32.04 23.10 42.24
CA LYS A 227 32.99 24.12 41.81
C LYS A 227 32.36 24.99 40.71
N ILE A 228 31.80 24.38 39.66
CA ILE A 228 31.20 25.11 38.53
C ILE A 228 29.98 25.93 38.95
N ASN A 229 29.26 25.45 39.96
CA ASN A 229 28.11 26.13 40.51
C ASN A 229 28.50 27.44 41.24
N THR A 230 29.64 27.46 41.95
CA THR A 230 30.10 28.60 42.75
C THR A 230 31.01 29.55 42.01
N ASP A 231 31.90 29.03 41.18
CA ASP A 231 33.01 29.82 40.62
C ASP A 231 32.58 30.49 39.30
N SER A 232 33.29 31.56 38.92
CA SER A 232 33.15 32.12 37.57
C SER A 232 33.65 31.10 36.55
N LEU A 233 32.98 30.98 35.40
CA LEU A 233 33.40 30.06 34.34
C LEU A 233 34.83 30.37 33.83
N GLU A 234 35.28 31.62 33.98
CA GLU A 234 36.65 32.07 33.69
C GLU A 234 37.72 31.34 34.52
N VAL A 235 37.37 30.76 35.67
CA VAL A 235 38.30 30.03 36.57
C VAL A 235 38.55 28.59 36.11
N PHE A 236 37.68 28.03 35.27
CA PHE A 236 37.76 26.62 34.86
C PHE A 236 38.55 26.41 33.58
N PHE A 237 38.63 27.43 32.74
CA PHE A 237 39.15 27.29 31.40
C PHE A 237 40.25 28.32 31.21
N ASN A 238 41.45 27.86 30.89
CA ASN A 238 42.59 28.74 30.63
C ASN A 238 42.38 29.58 29.36
N THR A 239 41.33 29.29 28.57
CA THR A 239 40.87 30.07 27.42
C THR A 239 39.35 29.93 27.25
N ASP A 240 38.67 30.98 26.75
CA ASP A 240 37.23 30.96 26.40
C ASP A 240 36.84 29.79 25.44
N ILE A 241 37.82 29.26 24.72
CA ILE A 241 37.67 28.20 23.70
C ILE A 241 37.40 26.83 24.33
N GLU A 242 38.03 26.47 25.46
CA GLU A 242 37.84 25.14 26.06
C GLU A 242 36.45 24.98 26.70
N LEU A 243 35.93 26.06 27.29
CA LEU A 243 34.57 26.15 27.83
C LEU A 243 33.53 25.93 26.74
N GLU A 244 33.67 26.68 25.65
CA GLU A 244 32.78 26.58 24.50
C GLU A 244 32.92 25.22 23.83
N MET A 245 34.13 24.65 23.72
CA MET A 245 34.34 23.31 23.17
C MET A 245 33.70 22.20 24.02
N MET A 246 33.72 22.28 25.36
CA MET A 246 33.06 21.28 26.21
C MET A 246 31.54 21.40 26.13
N ALA A 247 30.99 22.62 26.17
CA ALA A 247 29.56 22.84 26.01
C ALA A 247 29.07 22.46 24.60
N LEU A 248 29.84 22.82 23.56
CA LEU A 248 29.60 22.41 22.18
C LEU A 248 29.72 20.89 22.03
N ARG A 249 30.59 20.19 22.77
CA ARG A 249 30.63 18.72 22.76
C ARG A 249 29.34 18.13 23.34
N ALA A 250 28.86 18.63 24.47
CA ALA A 250 27.59 18.19 25.06
C ALA A 250 26.41 18.44 24.11
N CYS A 251 26.37 19.61 23.44
CA CYS A 251 25.38 19.91 22.41
C CYS A 251 25.53 19.05 21.16
N ALA A 252 26.77 18.83 20.69
CA ALA A 252 27.05 18.05 19.50
C ALA A 252 26.70 16.57 19.69
N GLU A 253 26.84 16.02 20.91
CA GLU A 253 26.36 14.67 21.23
C GLU A 253 24.83 14.58 21.17
N GLY A 254 24.11 15.57 21.69
CA GLY A 254 22.66 15.68 21.54
C GLY A 254 22.23 15.74 20.06
N CYS A 255 22.82 16.66 19.29
CA CYS A 255 22.56 16.81 17.86
C CYS A 255 22.89 15.54 17.06
N ARG A 256 23.97 14.82 17.41
CA ARG A 256 24.37 13.58 16.73
C ARG A 256 23.32 12.47 16.90
N GLN A 257 22.75 12.32 18.10
CA GLN A 257 21.68 11.34 18.31
C GLN A 257 20.43 11.70 17.53
N GLU A 258 20.01 12.96 17.52
CA GLU A 258 18.84 13.42 16.77
C GLU A 258 18.98 13.24 15.27
N LEU A 259 20.14 13.59 14.70
CA LEU A 259 20.44 13.28 13.29
C LEU A 259 20.37 11.77 13.04
N GLY A 260 20.80 10.95 14.02
CA GLY A 260 20.61 9.50 14.00
C GLY A 260 19.14 9.09 13.99
N VAL A 261 18.31 9.68 14.84
CA VAL A 261 16.86 9.42 14.90
C VAL A 261 16.16 9.81 13.60
N GLN A 262 16.41 11.02 13.11
CA GLN A 262 15.86 11.50 11.84
C GLN A 262 16.29 10.63 10.67
N ARG A 263 17.55 10.18 10.65
CA ARG A 263 18.04 9.24 9.64
C ARG A 263 17.27 7.92 9.68
N VAL A 264 17.06 7.34 10.87
CA VAL A 264 16.29 6.09 11.01
C VAL A 264 14.83 6.27 10.58
N GLU A 265 14.19 7.39 10.92
CA GLU A 265 12.81 7.68 10.48
C GLU A 265 12.70 7.87 8.97
N THR A 266 13.69 8.53 8.39
CA THR A 266 13.80 8.68 6.94
C THR A 266 13.98 7.32 6.28
N GLU A 267 14.86 6.46 6.81
CA GLU A 267 15.07 5.09 6.31
C GLU A 267 13.79 4.24 6.40
N LYS A 268 13.01 4.33 7.48
CA LYS A 268 11.71 3.65 7.59
C LYS A 268 10.71 4.13 6.55
N THR A 269 10.65 5.44 6.34
CA THR A 269 9.75 6.05 5.35
C THR A 269 10.12 5.58 3.95
N VAL A 270 11.42 5.57 3.63
CA VAL A 270 11.94 5.04 2.36
C VAL A 270 11.58 3.57 2.19
N GLU A 271 11.71 2.73 3.21
CA GLU A 271 11.38 1.31 3.10
C GLU A 271 9.88 1.06 2.91
N SER A 272 9.02 1.80 3.63
CA SER A 272 7.57 1.77 3.42
C SER A 272 7.20 2.14 1.98
N LEU A 273 7.82 3.20 1.45
CA LEU A 273 7.60 3.62 0.07
C LEU A 273 8.08 2.57 -0.94
N LYS A 274 9.18 1.85 -0.66
CA LYS A 274 9.62 0.73 -1.52
C LYS A 274 8.58 -0.40 -1.54
N GLU A 275 8.02 -0.77 -0.40
CA GLU A 275 6.98 -1.81 -0.32
C GLU A 275 5.72 -1.40 -1.12
N GLU A 276 5.28 -0.15 -1.01
CA GLU A 276 4.15 0.38 -1.79
C GLU A 276 4.44 0.38 -3.30
N ILE A 277 5.65 0.79 -3.71
CA ILE A 277 6.07 0.75 -5.12
C ILE A 277 6.05 -0.69 -5.65
N GLN A 278 6.53 -1.67 -4.87
CA GLN A 278 6.52 -3.07 -5.29
C GLN A 278 5.09 -3.62 -5.46
N ASP A 279 4.16 -3.27 -4.55
CA ASP A 279 2.76 -3.66 -4.68
C ASP A 279 2.09 -3.03 -5.92
N LEU A 280 2.36 -1.74 -6.18
CA LEU A 280 1.87 -1.07 -7.38
C LEU A 280 2.43 -1.69 -8.65
N GLN A 281 3.73 -2.03 -8.68
CA GLN A 281 4.34 -2.73 -9.81
C GLN A 281 3.67 -4.08 -10.08
N LYS A 282 3.33 -4.85 -9.03
CA LYS A 282 2.59 -6.11 -9.16
C LYS A 282 1.19 -5.89 -9.73
N LYS A 283 0.43 -4.94 -9.20
CA LYS A 283 -0.92 -4.59 -9.70
C LYS A 283 -0.89 -4.15 -11.16
N ILE A 284 0.11 -3.38 -11.57
CA ILE A 284 0.29 -2.99 -12.98
C ILE A 284 0.56 -4.23 -13.84
N LYS A 285 1.47 -5.11 -13.41
CA LYS A 285 1.79 -6.34 -14.14
C LYS A 285 0.57 -7.23 -14.35
N ASP A 286 -0.24 -7.42 -13.31
CA ASP A 286 -1.47 -8.23 -13.38
C ASP A 286 -2.48 -7.61 -14.38
N LYS A 287 -2.72 -6.29 -14.29
CA LYS A 287 -3.60 -5.58 -15.24
C LYS A 287 -3.09 -5.64 -16.68
N VAL A 288 -1.79 -5.54 -16.90
CA VAL A 288 -1.18 -5.69 -18.23
C VAL A 288 -1.42 -7.10 -18.76
N GLY A 289 -1.27 -8.14 -17.94
CA GLY A 289 -1.58 -9.53 -18.31
C GLY A 289 -3.05 -9.73 -18.70
N ASP A 290 -3.98 -9.13 -17.96
CA ASP A 290 -5.41 -9.16 -18.28
C ASP A 290 -5.73 -8.49 -19.62
N ILE A 291 -5.11 -7.33 -19.88
CA ILE A 291 -5.25 -6.60 -21.15
C ILE A 291 -4.70 -7.45 -22.29
N ASP A 292 -3.51 -8.03 -22.14
CA ASP A 292 -2.90 -8.88 -23.16
C ASP A 292 -3.80 -10.07 -23.51
N THR A 293 -4.34 -10.75 -22.50
CA THR A 293 -5.29 -11.86 -22.69
C THR A 293 -6.55 -11.43 -23.44
N LYS A 294 -7.09 -10.24 -23.15
CA LYS A 294 -8.23 -9.67 -23.88
C LYS A 294 -7.87 -9.34 -25.33
N CYS A 295 -6.69 -8.75 -25.56
CA CYS A 295 -6.18 -8.45 -26.89
C CYS A 295 -6.03 -9.73 -27.73
N GLN A 296 -5.47 -10.81 -27.17
CA GLN A 296 -5.35 -12.10 -27.84
C GLN A 296 -6.72 -12.68 -28.21
N LYS A 297 -7.70 -12.65 -27.30
CA LYS A 297 -9.08 -13.10 -27.56
C LYS A 297 -9.75 -12.29 -28.66
N MET A 298 -9.57 -10.96 -28.66
CA MET A 298 -10.08 -10.09 -29.72
C MET A 298 -9.38 -10.38 -31.06
N GLY A 299 -8.07 -10.56 -31.08
CA GLY A 299 -7.31 -10.94 -32.26
C GLY A 299 -7.83 -12.24 -32.89
N ALA A 300 -8.12 -13.26 -32.07
CA ALA A 300 -8.72 -14.51 -32.55
C ALA A 300 -10.12 -14.30 -33.17
N LYS A 301 -10.96 -13.46 -32.55
CA LYS A 301 -12.29 -13.10 -33.10
C LYS A 301 -12.16 -12.37 -34.43
N VAL A 302 -11.26 -11.39 -34.53
CA VAL A 302 -11.00 -10.64 -35.76
C VAL A 302 -10.57 -11.60 -36.86
N ASN A 303 -9.62 -12.49 -36.59
CA ASN A 303 -9.16 -13.49 -37.56
C ASN A 303 -10.30 -14.40 -38.06
N LYS A 304 -11.19 -14.84 -37.15
CA LYS A 304 -12.37 -15.64 -37.51
C LYS A 304 -13.37 -14.86 -38.38
N LEU A 305 -13.59 -13.58 -38.08
CA LEU A 305 -14.45 -12.73 -38.92
C LEU A 305 -13.83 -12.48 -40.29
N THR A 306 -12.52 -12.25 -40.34
CA THR A 306 -11.78 -12.06 -41.60
C THR A 306 -11.85 -13.30 -42.49
N SER A 307 -11.69 -14.50 -41.92
CA SER A 307 -11.82 -15.75 -42.69
C SER A 307 -13.26 -16.00 -43.15
N GLY A 308 -14.26 -15.72 -42.29
CA GLY A 308 -15.67 -15.78 -42.65
C GLY A 308 -16.01 -14.83 -43.82
N LEU A 309 -15.53 -13.59 -43.78
CA LEU A 309 -15.73 -12.61 -44.85
C LEU A 309 -15.10 -13.06 -46.17
N LYS A 310 -13.89 -13.65 -46.14
CA LYS A 310 -13.25 -14.22 -47.33
C LYS A 310 -14.11 -15.32 -47.94
N ASN A 311 -14.69 -16.20 -47.12
CA ASN A 311 -15.55 -17.29 -47.59
C ASN A 311 -16.84 -16.75 -48.24
N VAL A 312 -17.55 -15.84 -47.57
CA VAL A 312 -18.77 -15.20 -48.11
C VAL A 312 -18.47 -14.49 -49.42
N LYS A 313 -17.36 -13.75 -49.50
CA LYS A 313 -16.91 -13.10 -50.75
C LYS A 313 -16.68 -14.12 -51.87
N GLY A 314 -16.13 -15.29 -51.55
CA GLY A 314 -15.99 -16.41 -52.48
C GLY A 314 -17.35 -16.94 -52.97
N GLN A 315 -18.28 -17.20 -52.05
CA GLN A 315 -19.63 -17.66 -52.37
C GLN A 315 -20.39 -16.68 -53.26
N VAL A 316 -20.33 -15.38 -52.95
CA VAL A 316 -20.96 -14.32 -53.76
C VAL A 316 -20.39 -14.29 -55.18
N ARG A 317 -19.07 -14.48 -55.36
CA ARG A 317 -18.47 -14.58 -56.69
C ARG A 317 -18.99 -15.78 -57.47
N THR A 318 -19.09 -16.95 -56.83
CA THR A 318 -19.61 -18.17 -57.45
C THR A 318 -21.09 -18.03 -57.82
N GLN A 319 -21.93 -17.51 -56.92
CA GLN A 319 -23.33 -17.25 -57.20
C GLN A 319 -23.50 -16.23 -58.34
N SER A 320 -22.74 -15.15 -58.33
CA SER A 320 -22.75 -14.16 -59.43
C SER A 320 -22.40 -14.80 -60.78
N ALA A 321 -21.42 -15.70 -60.81
CA ALA A 321 -21.06 -16.43 -62.02
C ALA A 321 -22.18 -17.39 -62.49
N MET A 322 -22.85 -18.08 -61.56
CA MET A 322 -23.99 -18.94 -61.87
C MET A 322 -25.16 -18.13 -62.43
N VAL A 323 -25.53 -17.00 -61.80
CA VAL A 323 -26.59 -16.11 -62.29
C VAL A 323 -26.30 -15.64 -63.71
N LYS A 324 -25.06 -15.20 -64.00
CA LYS A 324 -24.63 -14.82 -65.35
C LYS A 324 -24.75 -15.98 -66.35
N LYS A 325 -24.44 -17.21 -65.94
CA LYS A 325 -24.56 -18.40 -66.80
C LYS A 325 -26.03 -18.74 -67.09
N THR A 326 -26.89 -18.69 -66.06
CA THR A 326 -28.33 -18.94 -66.19
C THR A 326 -29.01 -17.88 -67.06
N ASP A 327 -28.67 -16.61 -66.89
CA ASP A 327 -29.17 -15.52 -67.75
C ASP A 327 -28.79 -15.75 -69.23
N LYS A 328 -27.54 -16.12 -69.51
CA LYS A 328 -27.10 -16.49 -70.87
C LYS A 328 -27.88 -17.70 -71.43
N LEU A 329 -28.17 -18.70 -70.61
CA LEU A 329 -28.94 -19.89 -71.00
C LEU A 329 -30.41 -19.55 -71.29
N LEU A 330 -31.07 -18.76 -70.45
CA LEU A 330 -32.43 -18.25 -70.65
C LEU A 330 -32.54 -17.48 -71.96
N LYS A 331 -31.59 -16.56 -72.21
CA LYS A 331 -31.51 -15.79 -73.46
C LYS A 331 -31.33 -16.67 -74.69
N ARG A 332 -30.56 -17.77 -74.59
CA ARG A 332 -30.28 -18.68 -75.72
C ARG A 332 -31.38 -19.71 -75.98
N LYS A 333 -32.04 -20.24 -74.94
CA LYS A 333 -32.95 -21.40 -75.09
C LYS A 333 -34.43 -21.02 -75.00
N ALA A 334 -34.81 -20.20 -74.03
CA ALA A 334 -36.22 -19.91 -73.76
C ALA A 334 -36.77 -18.76 -74.62
N LEU A 335 -35.97 -17.69 -74.75
CA LEU A 335 -36.36 -16.49 -75.50
C LEU A 335 -36.69 -16.76 -76.98
N PRO A 336 -35.92 -17.58 -77.72
CA PRO A 336 -36.27 -17.92 -79.10
C PRO A 336 -37.58 -18.71 -79.20
N GLY A 337 -37.82 -19.65 -78.29
CA GLY A 337 -39.05 -20.45 -78.25
C GLY A 337 -40.29 -19.59 -77.99
N LEU A 338 -40.21 -18.66 -77.03
CA LEU A 338 -41.27 -17.68 -76.76
C LEU A 338 -41.48 -16.72 -77.94
N CYS A 339 -40.40 -16.28 -78.61
CA CYS A 339 -40.52 -15.46 -79.82
C CYS A 339 -41.24 -16.22 -80.95
N GLN A 340 -40.96 -17.51 -81.09
CA GLN A 340 -41.58 -18.36 -82.10
C GLN A 340 -43.06 -18.65 -81.77
N GLN A 341 -43.39 -18.90 -80.51
CA GLN A 341 -44.78 -19.03 -80.06
C GLN A 341 -45.55 -17.73 -80.26
N LYS A 342 -44.97 -16.57 -79.93
CA LYS A 342 -45.57 -15.25 -80.18
C LYS A 342 -45.85 -15.02 -81.67
N LYS A 343 -44.97 -15.48 -82.56
CA LYS A 343 -45.21 -15.46 -84.02
C LYS A 343 -46.38 -16.38 -84.42
N LYS A 344 -46.48 -17.58 -83.84
CA LYS A 344 -47.61 -18.50 -84.08
C LYS A 344 -48.93 -17.91 -83.62
N VAL A 345 -48.99 -17.36 -82.41
CA VAL A 345 -50.19 -16.68 -81.87
C VAL A 345 -50.63 -15.56 -82.80
N ARG A 346 -49.71 -14.68 -83.23
CA ARG A 346 -50.04 -13.62 -84.21
C ARG A 346 -50.58 -14.15 -85.55
N LYS A 347 -50.14 -15.33 -85.98
CA LYS A 347 -50.66 -15.97 -87.20
C LYS A 347 -52.09 -16.47 -86.98
N LEU A 348 -52.33 -17.15 -85.85
CA LEU A 348 -53.65 -17.63 -85.46
C LEU A 348 -54.63 -16.46 -85.24
N GLU A 349 -54.20 -15.37 -84.60
CA GLU A 349 -55.02 -14.15 -84.45
C GLU A 349 -55.47 -13.60 -85.81
N LYS A 350 -54.60 -13.62 -86.83
CA LYS A 350 -54.98 -13.22 -88.19
C LYS A 350 -55.97 -14.19 -88.83
N GLU A 351 -55.77 -15.49 -88.64
CA GLU A 351 -56.70 -16.53 -89.16
C GLU A 351 -58.07 -16.43 -88.50
N VAL A 352 -58.14 -16.25 -87.18
CA VAL A 352 -59.40 -16.02 -86.45
C VAL A 352 -60.10 -14.76 -86.96
N LYS A 353 -59.36 -13.68 -87.22
CA LYS A 353 -59.94 -12.45 -87.76
C LYS A 353 -60.54 -12.67 -89.16
N LEU A 354 -59.89 -13.45 -90.02
CA LEU A 354 -60.42 -13.82 -91.33
C LEU A 354 -61.67 -14.72 -91.23
N ILE A 355 -61.71 -15.62 -90.25
CA ILE A 355 -62.89 -16.46 -89.98
C ILE A 355 -64.05 -15.59 -89.51
N GLN A 356 -63.81 -14.66 -88.58
CA GLN A 356 -64.83 -13.72 -88.12
C GLN A 356 -65.37 -12.83 -89.25
N GLU A 357 -64.51 -12.40 -90.18
CA GLU A 357 -64.94 -11.67 -91.38
C GLU A 357 -65.81 -12.55 -92.30
N ARG A 358 -65.46 -13.84 -92.47
CA ARG A 358 -66.29 -14.81 -93.21
C ARG A 358 -67.63 -15.10 -92.54
N ASP A 359 -67.66 -15.28 -91.23
CA ASP A 359 -68.89 -15.53 -90.47
C ASP A 359 -69.80 -14.29 -90.44
N SER A 360 -69.22 -13.10 -90.45
CA SER A 360 -69.97 -11.85 -90.64
C SER A 360 -70.58 -11.76 -92.04
N GLN A 361 -69.85 -12.20 -93.08
CA GLN A 361 -70.38 -12.29 -94.45
C GLN A 361 -71.44 -13.40 -94.59
N ALA A 362 -71.27 -14.54 -93.93
CA ALA A 362 -72.24 -15.62 -93.91
C ALA A 362 -73.51 -15.21 -93.15
N SER A 363 -73.38 -14.55 -92.00
CA SER A 363 -74.52 -14.02 -91.25
C SER A 363 -75.28 -12.94 -92.03
N ALA A 364 -74.59 -12.12 -92.83
CA ALA A 364 -75.23 -11.19 -93.76
C ALA A 364 -75.99 -11.92 -94.89
N ALA A 365 -75.52 -13.09 -95.33
CA ALA A 365 -76.22 -13.94 -96.29
C ALA A 365 -77.45 -14.66 -95.66
N THR A 366 -77.34 -15.14 -94.41
CA THR A 366 -78.44 -15.80 -93.70
C THR A 366 -79.53 -14.81 -93.28
N ALA A 367 -79.17 -13.57 -92.92
CA ALA A 367 -80.13 -12.49 -92.68
C ALA A 367 -80.91 -12.10 -93.95
N SER A 368 -80.36 -12.37 -95.14
CA SER A 368 -81.05 -12.22 -96.42
C SER A 368 -81.98 -13.40 -96.77
N GLN A 369 -81.83 -14.57 -96.13
CA GLN A 369 -82.68 -15.75 -96.33
C GLN A 369 -83.82 -15.88 -95.30
N VAL A 370 -83.68 -15.27 -94.11
CA VAL A 370 -84.70 -15.33 -93.03
C VAL A 370 -85.85 -14.32 -93.23
N SER A 371 -85.79 -13.46 -94.25
CA SER A 371 -86.89 -12.55 -94.63
C SER A 371 -88.00 -13.17 -95.50
N LEU A 372 -87.93 -14.47 -95.82
CA LEU A 372 -88.89 -15.14 -96.74
C LEU A 372 -89.79 -16.22 -96.10
N LEU A 373 -89.67 -16.52 -94.80
CA LEU A 373 -90.53 -17.49 -94.12
C LEU A 373 -90.95 -17.02 -92.72
N ASN A 374 -91.68 -15.89 -92.70
CA ASN A 374 -92.47 -15.44 -91.56
C ASN A 374 -93.96 -15.58 -91.91
N VAL A 375 -94.59 -16.68 -91.47
CA VAL A 375 -96.04 -16.83 -91.31
C VAL A 375 -96.27 -17.55 -89.99
N GLU A 376 -96.95 -16.86 -89.06
CA GLU A 376 -97.67 -17.35 -87.87
C GLU A 376 -96.80 -17.98 -86.74
N SER A 377 -96.83 -17.59 -85.47
CA SER A 377 -97.87 -16.93 -84.66
C SER A 377 -97.25 -16.17 -83.48
N GLU A 378 -97.74 -14.96 -83.23
CA GLU A 378 -97.51 -14.15 -82.02
C GLU A 378 -98.40 -14.57 -80.83
N ALA A 379 -97.98 -14.08 -79.65
CA ALA A 379 -98.69 -13.94 -78.37
C ALA A 379 -98.73 -15.17 -77.44
N GLY A 380 -98.23 -15.13 -76.19
CA GLY A 380 -97.57 -14.07 -75.44
C GLY A 380 -97.52 -14.40 -73.93
N LEU A 381 -96.56 -13.76 -73.23
CA LEU A 381 -96.60 -13.31 -71.82
C LEU A 381 -96.48 -14.40 -70.71
N THR A 382 -95.64 -14.33 -69.66
CA THR A 382 -94.67 -13.34 -69.14
C THR A 382 -93.82 -14.00 -68.03
N LEU A 383 -92.53 -13.60 -67.91
CA LEU A 383 -91.69 -13.35 -66.71
C LEU A 383 -91.98 -14.07 -65.35
N HIS A 384 -91.04 -14.46 -64.49
CA HIS A 384 -89.57 -14.37 -64.43
C HIS A 384 -89.07 -15.20 -63.21
N LYS A 385 -87.92 -15.85 -63.39
CA LYS A 385 -86.77 -16.04 -62.47
C LYS A 385 -87.02 -16.52 -61.02
N TYR A 386 -86.72 -17.81 -60.82
CA TYR A 386 -86.10 -18.34 -59.59
C TYR A 386 -84.75 -18.98 -59.96
N PHE A 387 -83.65 -18.37 -59.51
CA PHE A 387 -82.45 -19.11 -59.07
C PHE A 387 -82.88 -19.89 -57.82
N PRO A 388 -82.41 -21.13 -57.56
CA PRO A 388 -81.21 -21.22 -56.72
C PRO A 388 -80.44 -22.58 -56.81
N ILE A 389 -79.32 -22.69 -56.06
CA ILE A 389 -78.71 -23.95 -55.53
C ILE A 389 -78.02 -24.84 -56.60
N GLN A 390 -76.92 -25.58 -56.43
CA GLN A 390 -76.13 -26.15 -55.33
C GLN A 390 -74.67 -26.22 -55.87
N GLN A 391 -73.61 -25.91 -55.11
CA GLN A 391 -72.93 -26.82 -54.15
C GLN A 391 -72.36 -28.05 -54.90
N VAL A 392 -71.07 -28.34 -54.84
CA VAL A 392 -70.36 -29.22 -53.87
C VAL A 392 -68.99 -29.47 -54.59
N SER A 393 -67.78 -29.52 -54.05
CA SER A 393 -67.22 -29.71 -52.71
C SER A 393 -65.70 -29.51 -52.77
N SER A 394 -65.16 -29.32 -51.58
CA SER A 394 -63.94 -29.94 -51.04
C SER A 394 -62.57 -29.47 -51.55
N ALA A 395 -61.55 -29.33 -50.70
CA ALA A 395 -61.44 -29.43 -49.25
C ALA A 395 -60.04 -28.94 -48.85
N SER A 396 -59.89 -28.61 -47.55
CA SER A 396 -58.72 -28.88 -46.69
C SER A 396 -57.35 -28.33 -47.09
N GLN A 397 -56.52 -27.77 -46.21
CA GLN A 397 -56.48 -27.75 -44.74
C GLN A 397 -55.34 -26.79 -44.33
N ASP A 398 -55.48 -26.24 -43.12
CA ASP A 398 -54.47 -26.06 -42.05
C ASP A 398 -53.04 -25.59 -42.42
N GLY A 399 -52.39 -24.67 -41.71
CA GLY A 399 -52.60 -24.08 -40.39
C GLY A 399 -51.58 -22.93 -40.26
N ASN A 400 -51.93 -21.82 -39.61
CA ASN A 400 -51.87 -21.58 -38.17
C ASN A 400 -50.44 -21.28 -37.65
N ILE A 401 -50.37 -20.20 -36.86
CA ILE A 401 -49.48 -20.02 -35.67
C ILE A 401 -48.00 -19.69 -35.97
N HIS A 402 -47.29 -18.80 -35.28
CA HIS A 402 -47.54 -17.86 -34.18
C HIS A 402 -46.43 -16.80 -34.24
N LEU A 403 -46.78 -15.54 -34.02
CA LEU A 403 -45.91 -14.58 -33.35
C LEU A 403 -46.25 -14.63 -31.86
N SER A 404 -45.30 -15.04 -31.02
CA SER A 404 -45.33 -14.73 -29.60
C SER A 404 -43.93 -14.39 -29.11
N GLN A 405 -43.83 -13.16 -28.60
CA GLN A 405 -42.83 -12.73 -27.63
C GLN A 405 -42.95 -13.60 -26.37
N LYS A 406 -41.86 -13.80 -25.62
CA LYS A 406 -41.70 -13.18 -24.29
C LYS A 406 -40.46 -13.70 -23.50
N TYR A 407 -39.66 -12.73 -23.03
CA TYR A 407 -38.97 -12.59 -21.72
C TYR A 407 -37.87 -13.63 -21.37
N PHE A 408 -36.85 -13.39 -20.53
CA PHE A 408 -36.70 -12.57 -19.32
C PHE A 408 -35.22 -12.18 -19.07
N LYS A 409 -35.05 -11.19 -18.19
CA LYS A 409 -33.87 -10.63 -17.50
C LYS A 409 -32.70 -11.58 -17.20
N ASN A 410 -31.47 -11.08 -17.37
CA ASN A 410 -30.59 -10.60 -16.28
C ASN A 410 -29.51 -9.68 -16.84
#